data_AF-A2FD12-F1
#
_entry.id   AF-A2FD12-F1
#
_cell.length_a   1.000
_cell.length_b   1.000
_cell.length_c   1.000
_cell.angle_alpha   90.00
_cell.angle_beta   90.00
_cell.angle_gamma   90.00
#
_symmetry.space_group_name_H-M   'P 1'
#
loop_
_entity.id
_entity.type
_entity.pdbx_description
1 polymer ?
#
loop_
_entity_poly.entity_id
_entity_poly.type
_entity_poly.pdbx_seq_one_letter_code
_entity_poly.pdbx_strand_id
1 'polypeptide(L)'
;MAVAVEKLVINPKLIHEIKPCTWEIPIGFVPNMRVPGIFYATPEMVKFQFEELESWMQHRERALPSIMQIAFVATLPGIYRNSFGMPDMHSGYGFSIGGVAAFDLTDPTSIISPGGVGYDINCGVRLLATSLTFEDVEPRKKELIDKFYSYIPVGIGGKRPDICNRAGLMEVLVKGAKWALEHGYAIPEDIENCEENGCLEGARPDLLSERVISRGVFQLGTVGCGNHYVELQRVDKILDEKAAKAMGLFEGQVCVMIHTGSRGLGHQIADEMINLCSQSYCPSTLPDKQLAAPPYTSDVGQKYLACMYAAANFAWCNRQIIMNDVRRAFRDVFRDKLYETHLVYDVAHNIAKVEKHVIDGVEKTFVVHRKGATRAFGPGRSEIPDRYRDVGQPILIGGSMGTASYVLIGTDESMMHAWGSTCHGAGRQLSRSKAMRTITQAYVSKQLKDHGVYLRAADKESIMDEAPDAYKDIKQVVDACQVVGISKKVARLVPMGVIKG
;
A
#
# COMPACT_ATOMS: atom_id res chain seq x y z
N MET A 1 5.45 32.56 12.60
CA MET A 1 6.66 31.73 12.44
C MET A 1 6.33 30.32 12.93
N ALA A 2 6.77 29.26 12.24
CA ALA A 2 6.69 27.92 12.82
C ALA A 2 7.47 27.88 14.14
N VAL A 3 6.89 27.26 15.18
CA VAL A 3 7.65 26.93 16.37
C VAL A 3 8.60 25.81 15.98
N ALA A 4 9.90 26.00 16.18
CA ALA A 4 10.90 24.96 15.91
C ALA A 4 10.49 23.67 16.63
N VAL A 5 10.62 22.52 15.98
CA VAL A 5 10.13 21.23 16.49
C VAL A 5 10.69 20.93 17.89
N GLU A 6 11.92 21.38 18.17
CA GLU A 6 12.61 21.24 19.45
C GLU A 6 11.96 22.04 20.57
N LYS A 7 11.18 23.08 20.24
CA LYS A 7 10.51 24.00 21.18
C LYS A 7 9.03 23.68 21.39
N LEU A 8 8.47 22.68 20.70
CA LEU A 8 7.06 22.31 20.87
C LEU A 8 6.80 21.73 22.26
N VAL A 9 5.86 22.33 23.01
CA VAL A 9 5.36 21.76 24.27
C VAL A 9 4.26 20.75 23.93
N ILE A 10 4.56 19.47 24.11
CA ILE A 10 3.63 18.36 23.80
C ILE A 10 3.12 17.76 25.11
N ASN A 11 1.80 17.62 25.21
CA ASN A 11 1.15 16.95 26.33
C ASN A 11 0.40 15.70 25.83
N PRO A 12 0.99 14.50 25.95
CA PRO A 12 0.35 13.26 25.53
C PRO A 12 -1.04 13.02 26.15
N LYS A 13 -1.31 13.58 27.34
CA LYS A 13 -2.59 13.44 28.04
C LYS A 13 -3.78 14.13 27.34
N LEU A 14 -3.52 14.96 26.33
CA LEU A 14 -4.58 15.55 25.49
C LEU A 14 -5.18 14.53 24.52
N ILE A 15 -4.42 13.48 24.19
CA ILE A 15 -4.88 12.40 23.32
C ILE A 15 -5.79 11.48 24.15
N HIS A 16 -6.99 11.21 23.65
CA HIS A 16 -7.96 10.37 24.34
C HIS A 16 -8.74 9.50 23.36
N GLU A 17 -9.18 8.34 23.84
CA GLU A 17 -10.05 7.44 23.09
C GLU A 17 -11.47 8.02 23.05
N ILE A 18 -12.01 8.21 21.84
CA ILE A 18 -13.36 8.76 21.62
C ILE A 18 -14.39 7.67 21.29
N LYS A 19 -13.93 6.54 20.77
CA LYS A 19 -14.68 5.31 20.45
C LYS A 19 -13.72 4.13 20.52
N PRO A 20 -14.20 2.87 20.64
CA PRO A 20 -13.33 1.70 20.62
C PRO A 20 -12.31 1.75 19.48
N CYS A 21 -11.04 1.60 19.83
CA CYS A 21 -9.90 1.65 18.93
C CYS A 21 -9.71 2.99 18.18
N THR A 22 -10.38 4.08 18.59
CA THR A 22 -10.35 5.37 17.90
C THR A 22 -9.88 6.47 18.84
N TRP A 23 -8.73 7.06 18.52
CA TRP A 23 -8.05 8.04 19.36
C TRP A 23 -7.99 9.39 18.66
N GLU A 24 -8.31 10.45 19.40
CA GLU A 24 -8.28 11.82 18.89
C GLU A 24 -7.05 12.57 19.37
N ILE A 25 -6.39 13.25 18.42
CA ILE A 25 -5.39 14.28 18.65
C ILE A 25 -6.08 15.63 18.48
N PRO A 26 -6.41 16.35 19.57
CA PRO A 26 -7.26 17.52 19.49
C PRO A 26 -6.56 18.70 18.79
N ILE A 27 -7.37 19.59 18.21
CA ILE A 27 -6.87 20.87 17.68
C ILE A 27 -6.14 21.62 18.80
N GLY A 28 -4.94 22.10 18.51
CA GLY A 28 -4.07 22.77 19.48
C GLY A 28 -3.04 21.83 20.14
N PHE A 29 -3.06 20.52 19.85
CA PHE A 29 -1.98 19.61 20.24
C PHE A 29 -0.62 20.06 19.68
N VAL A 30 -0.63 20.60 18.45
CA VAL A 30 0.46 21.41 17.90
C VAL A 30 -0.08 22.74 17.36
N PRO A 31 0.75 23.80 17.24
CA PRO A 31 0.31 25.06 16.67
C PRO A 31 -0.20 24.91 15.23
N ASN A 32 -1.21 25.70 14.88
CA ASN A 32 -1.77 25.79 13.52
C ASN A 32 -2.48 24.54 13.00
N MET A 33 -2.87 23.59 13.86
CA MET A 33 -3.81 22.54 13.45
C MET A 33 -5.12 23.17 12.96
N ARG A 34 -5.56 22.76 11.78
CA ARG A 34 -6.81 23.21 11.14
C ARG A 34 -7.97 22.25 11.41
N VAL A 35 -7.64 20.99 11.63
CA VAL A 35 -8.54 19.87 11.89
C VAL A 35 -7.96 18.99 13.01
N PRO A 36 -8.75 18.14 13.68
CA PRO A 36 -8.20 17.12 14.57
C PRO A 36 -7.41 16.07 13.79
N GLY A 37 -6.53 15.37 14.50
CA GLY A 37 -5.98 14.10 14.04
C GLY A 37 -6.77 12.94 14.62
N ILE A 38 -6.97 11.88 13.86
CA ILE A 38 -7.58 10.63 14.32
C ILE A 38 -6.60 9.50 14.04
N PHE A 39 -6.39 8.60 14.99
CA PHE A 39 -5.71 7.35 14.69
C PHE A 39 -6.41 6.16 15.29
N TYR A 40 -6.26 5.03 14.62
CA TYR A 40 -6.89 3.78 15.01
C TYR A 40 -5.86 2.86 15.65
N ALA A 41 -6.14 2.33 16.83
CA ALA A 41 -5.23 1.42 17.53
C ALA A 41 -5.97 0.66 18.62
N THR A 42 -5.70 -0.63 18.77
CA THR A 42 -6.16 -1.39 19.94
C THR A 42 -5.52 -0.85 21.24
N PRO A 43 -6.08 -1.15 22.42
CA PRO A 43 -5.48 -0.80 23.70
C PRO A 43 -4.04 -1.32 23.89
N GLU A 44 -3.65 -2.40 23.23
CA GLU A 44 -2.27 -2.91 23.21
C GLU A 44 -1.39 -2.09 22.27
N MET A 45 -1.86 -1.87 21.04
CA MET A 45 -1.10 -1.15 20.02
C MET A 45 -0.83 0.30 20.41
N VAL A 46 -1.80 0.96 21.04
CA VAL A 46 -1.68 2.37 21.42
C VAL A 46 -0.56 2.62 22.44
N LYS A 47 -0.27 1.64 23.32
CA LYS A 47 0.85 1.74 24.29
C LYS A 47 2.17 1.99 23.57
N PHE A 48 2.44 1.24 22.50
CA PHE A 48 3.65 1.43 21.70
C PHE A 48 3.70 2.80 21.03
N GLN A 49 2.56 3.38 20.63
CA GLN A 49 2.52 4.71 20.02
C GLN A 49 2.79 5.82 21.05
N PHE A 50 2.29 5.67 22.28
CA PHE A 50 2.65 6.56 23.38
C PHE A 50 4.11 6.41 23.79
N GLU A 51 4.65 5.19 23.85
CA GLU A 51 6.08 4.96 24.11
C GLU A 51 6.96 5.59 23.03
N GLU A 52 6.59 5.49 21.74
CA GLU A 52 7.28 6.16 20.62
C GLU A 52 7.29 7.68 20.81
N LEU A 53 6.12 8.25 21.16
CA LEU A 53 5.95 9.67 21.40
C LEU A 53 6.78 10.16 22.60
N GLU A 54 6.70 9.47 23.73
CA GLU A 54 7.43 9.81 24.95
C GLU A 54 8.95 9.68 24.77
N SER A 55 9.40 8.63 24.07
CA SER A 55 10.81 8.45 23.73
C SER A 55 11.31 9.58 22.83
N TRP A 56 10.52 10.00 21.84
CA TRP A 56 10.87 11.13 20.98
C TRP A 56 10.89 12.46 21.75
N MET A 57 9.96 12.68 22.69
CA MET A 57 9.96 13.89 23.52
C MET A 57 11.27 14.06 24.33
N GLN A 58 11.92 12.95 24.70
CA GLN A 58 13.22 12.92 25.37
C GLN A 58 14.41 13.00 24.39
N HIS A 59 14.20 12.61 23.12
CA HIS A 59 15.24 12.45 22.09
C HIS A 59 14.77 13.04 20.75
N ARG A 60 14.55 14.36 20.71
CA ARG A 60 13.94 15.06 19.57
C ARG A 60 14.79 15.08 18.30
N GLU A 61 16.05 14.67 18.40
CA GLU A 61 16.95 14.45 17.27
C GLU A 61 16.59 13.19 16.45
N ARG A 62 15.75 12.31 16.99
CA ARG A 62 15.27 11.11 16.29
C ARG A 62 14.15 11.44 15.29
N ALA A 63 13.81 10.46 14.46
CA ALA A 63 12.69 10.55 13.54
C ALA A 63 11.38 10.89 14.28
N LEU A 64 10.54 11.74 13.66
CA LEU A 64 9.24 12.14 14.20
C LEU A 64 8.32 10.92 14.35
N PRO A 65 7.70 10.72 15.52
CA PRO A 65 6.78 9.61 15.75
C PRO A 65 5.50 9.79 14.94
N SER A 66 4.83 8.68 14.65
CA SER A 66 3.63 8.66 13.79
C SER A 66 2.52 9.60 14.28
N ILE A 67 2.28 9.67 15.60
CA ILE A 67 1.32 10.61 16.22
C ILE A 67 1.63 12.08 15.85
N MET A 68 2.91 12.47 15.90
CA MET A 68 3.32 13.83 15.56
C MET A 68 3.14 14.12 14.07
N GLN A 69 3.41 13.14 13.21
CA GLN A 69 3.20 13.29 11.76
C GLN A 69 1.72 13.48 11.42
N ILE A 70 0.81 12.77 12.09
CA ILE A 70 -0.65 12.96 11.93
C ILE A 70 -1.05 14.36 12.38
N ALA A 71 -0.54 14.84 13.53
CA ALA A 71 -0.78 16.19 14.01
C ALA A 71 -0.23 17.27 13.05
N PHE A 72 0.93 17.03 12.44
CA PHE A 72 1.54 17.97 11.50
C PHE A 72 0.79 18.01 10.16
N VAL A 73 0.32 16.87 9.66
CA VAL A 73 -0.55 16.81 8.47
C VAL A 73 -1.84 17.60 8.68
N ALA A 74 -2.40 17.59 9.90
CA ALA A 74 -3.56 18.39 10.27
C ALA A 74 -3.34 19.93 10.19
N THR A 75 -2.12 20.40 9.98
CA THR A 75 -1.82 21.83 9.77
C THR A 75 -1.90 22.27 8.30
N LEU A 76 -1.95 21.32 7.36
CA LEU A 76 -1.83 21.58 5.93
C LEU A 76 -3.04 22.33 5.36
N PRO A 77 -2.83 23.30 4.46
CA PRO A 77 -3.93 24.07 3.88
C PRO A 77 -4.85 23.19 3.03
N GLY A 78 -6.15 23.49 3.05
CA GLY A 78 -7.21 22.74 2.38
C GLY A 78 -7.55 21.36 2.97
N ILE A 79 -6.86 20.90 4.03
CA ILE A 79 -7.19 19.62 4.65
C ILE A 79 -8.63 19.66 5.21
N TYR A 80 -9.39 18.61 4.96
CA TYR A 80 -10.81 18.55 5.33
C TYR A 80 -11.07 17.48 6.40
N ARG A 81 -11.97 17.82 7.35
CA ARG A 81 -12.42 17.00 8.50
C ARG A 81 -11.33 16.56 9.47
N ASN A 82 -10.40 15.70 9.09
CA ASN A 82 -9.34 15.17 9.97
C ASN A 82 -8.12 14.70 9.15
N SER A 83 -6.95 14.61 9.80
CA SER A 83 -5.86 13.73 9.36
C SER A 83 -6.01 12.36 10.01
N PHE A 84 -5.65 11.27 9.32
CA PHE A 84 -5.86 9.91 9.80
C PHE A 84 -4.58 9.08 9.88
N GLY A 85 -4.46 8.25 10.91
CA GLY A 85 -3.51 7.15 11.02
C GLY A 85 -4.22 5.79 11.16
N MET A 86 -3.97 4.87 10.23
CA MET A 86 -4.46 3.51 10.26
C MET A 86 -3.75 2.69 11.38
N PRO A 87 -4.27 1.51 11.77
CA PRO A 87 -3.64 0.74 12.86
C PRO A 87 -2.19 0.31 12.60
N ASP A 88 -1.83 0.11 11.34
CA ASP A 88 -0.47 -0.15 10.89
C ASP A 88 0.42 1.11 10.83
N MET A 89 -0.03 2.25 11.34
CA MET A 89 0.71 3.51 11.24
C MET A 89 2.09 3.45 11.89
N HIS A 90 3.07 4.06 11.24
CA HIS A 90 4.43 4.21 11.75
C HIS A 90 5.13 5.38 11.05
N SER A 91 6.25 5.80 11.64
CA SER A 91 7.04 6.93 11.18
C SER A 91 7.41 6.83 9.69
N GLY A 92 7.10 7.86 8.92
CA GLY A 92 7.36 7.98 7.48
C GLY A 92 8.11 9.27 7.09
N TYR A 93 8.11 9.61 5.80
CA TYR A 93 8.62 10.90 5.30
C TYR A 93 7.50 11.96 5.22
N GLY A 94 7.51 12.95 6.10
CA GLY A 94 6.46 13.97 6.25
C GLY A 94 5.15 13.39 6.78
N PHE A 95 4.44 12.64 5.94
CA PHE A 95 3.28 11.84 6.34
C PHE A 95 3.75 10.52 6.95
N SER A 96 3.04 10.05 7.99
CA SER A 96 3.18 8.69 8.49
C SER A 96 2.82 7.68 7.40
N ILE A 97 3.49 6.53 7.42
CA ILE A 97 2.95 5.34 6.75
C ILE A 97 1.72 4.91 7.56
N GLY A 98 0.67 4.39 6.92
CA GLY A 98 -0.67 4.30 7.50
C GLY A 98 -1.45 5.62 7.44
N GLY A 99 -0.93 6.65 6.76
CA GLY A 99 -1.52 7.98 6.73
C GLY A 99 -2.61 8.14 5.66
N VAL A 100 -3.71 8.82 6.02
CA VAL A 100 -4.73 9.28 5.06
C VAL A 100 -5.08 10.76 5.33
N ALA A 101 -5.15 11.55 4.27
CA ALA A 101 -5.66 12.92 4.32
C ALA A 101 -6.40 13.26 3.03
N ALA A 102 -7.46 14.06 3.13
CA ALA A 102 -8.18 14.55 1.97
C ALA A 102 -8.20 16.07 1.96
N PHE A 103 -8.07 16.64 0.76
CA PHE A 103 -8.06 18.08 0.53
C PHE A 103 -9.22 18.45 -0.40
N ASP A 104 -10.06 19.41 0.02
CA ASP A 104 -11.27 19.81 -0.71
C ASP A 104 -10.90 20.59 -1.97
N LEU A 105 -11.14 20.05 -3.16
CA LEU A 105 -10.72 20.72 -4.41
C LEU A 105 -11.50 22.00 -4.72
N THR A 106 -12.54 22.32 -3.95
CA THR A 106 -13.19 23.64 -3.99
C THR A 106 -12.43 24.71 -3.20
N ASP A 107 -11.55 24.31 -2.27
CA ASP A 107 -10.63 25.20 -1.57
C ASP A 107 -9.38 25.45 -2.45
N PRO A 108 -9.12 26.69 -2.89
CA PRO A 108 -7.96 27.00 -3.73
C PRO A 108 -6.61 26.81 -3.03
N THR A 109 -6.63 26.63 -1.70
CA THR A 109 -5.44 26.38 -0.89
C THR A 109 -5.10 24.89 -0.76
N SER A 110 -5.95 24.00 -1.27
CA SER A 110 -5.72 22.56 -1.31
C SER A 110 -4.42 22.20 -2.01
N ILE A 111 -3.77 21.14 -1.53
CA ILE A 111 -2.42 20.75 -1.94
C ILE A 111 -2.37 19.35 -2.53
N ILE A 112 -1.25 19.06 -3.20
CA ILE A 112 -0.85 17.70 -3.56
C ILE A 112 0.56 17.44 -3.03
N SER A 113 0.70 16.54 -2.06
CA SER A 113 2.00 16.23 -1.44
C SER A 113 2.58 14.90 -1.95
N PRO A 114 3.79 14.91 -2.55
CA PRO A 114 4.54 13.68 -2.81
C PRO A 114 4.86 12.89 -1.53
N GLY A 115 5.15 13.60 -0.44
CA GLY A 115 5.37 13.00 0.88
C GLY A 115 4.13 12.27 1.43
N GLY A 116 2.92 12.71 1.04
CA GLY A 116 1.65 12.08 1.35
C GLY A 116 1.27 10.88 0.48
N VAL A 117 2.02 10.60 -0.58
CA VAL A 117 1.89 9.39 -1.41
C VAL A 117 2.98 8.38 -1.08
N GLY A 118 4.21 8.86 -0.90
CA GLY A 118 5.39 8.04 -0.66
C GLY A 118 6.24 7.80 -1.91
N TYR A 119 7.42 7.22 -1.70
CA TYR A 119 8.42 7.03 -2.76
C TYR A 119 8.02 5.96 -3.77
N ASP A 120 7.51 4.82 -3.31
CA ASP A 120 7.05 3.76 -4.21
C ASP A 120 5.57 3.99 -4.57
N ILE A 121 5.37 4.87 -5.55
CA ILE A 121 4.05 5.26 -6.07
C ILE A 121 3.34 4.00 -6.59
N ASN A 122 2.08 3.83 -6.20
CA ASN A 122 1.28 2.64 -6.46
C ASN A 122 2.01 1.33 -6.10
N CYS A 123 2.83 1.34 -5.04
CA CYS A 123 3.03 0.10 -4.28
C CYS A 123 1.63 -0.42 -3.90
N GLY A 124 1.41 -1.70 -4.13
CA GLY A 124 0.10 -2.29 -4.05
C GLY A 124 0.15 -3.80 -4.06
N VAL A 125 -1.02 -4.40 -3.84
CA VAL A 125 -1.19 -5.83 -3.69
C VAL A 125 -2.19 -6.32 -4.71
N ARG A 126 -1.90 -7.49 -5.27
CA ARG A 126 -2.76 -8.21 -6.22
C ARG A 126 -2.94 -9.65 -5.74
N LEU A 127 -4.15 -10.19 -5.81
CA LEU A 127 -4.45 -11.56 -5.41
C LEU A 127 -5.02 -12.36 -6.59
N LEU A 128 -4.25 -13.34 -7.04
CA LEU A 128 -4.70 -14.35 -8.01
C LEU A 128 -5.25 -15.56 -7.24
N ALA A 129 -6.47 -15.96 -7.52
CA ALA A 129 -7.04 -17.22 -7.00
C ALA A 129 -6.96 -18.30 -8.07
N THR A 130 -6.89 -19.56 -7.63
CA THR A 130 -6.93 -20.74 -8.51
C THR A 130 -8.08 -21.66 -8.09
N SER A 131 -8.49 -22.58 -8.96
CA SER A 131 -9.39 -23.67 -8.56
C SER A 131 -8.68 -24.86 -7.89
N LEU A 132 -7.35 -24.79 -7.68
CA LEU A 132 -6.55 -25.83 -7.02
C LEU A 132 -6.67 -25.75 -5.50
N THR A 133 -6.56 -26.89 -4.84
CA THR A 133 -6.53 -26.97 -3.37
C THR A 133 -5.12 -27.14 -2.82
N PHE A 134 -4.98 -27.02 -1.50
CA PHE A 134 -3.74 -27.29 -0.78
C PHE A 134 -3.18 -28.67 -1.12
N GLU A 135 -4.02 -29.70 -1.17
CA GLU A 135 -3.64 -31.09 -1.47
C GLU A 135 -3.10 -31.24 -2.89
N ASP A 136 -3.62 -30.44 -3.83
CA ASP A 136 -3.14 -30.44 -5.20
C ASP A 136 -1.72 -29.89 -5.30
N VAL A 137 -1.42 -28.82 -4.55
CA VAL A 137 -0.22 -28.00 -4.73
C VAL A 137 0.90 -28.39 -3.78
N GLU A 138 0.61 -28.78 -2.53
CA GLU A 138 1.62 -29.07 -1.51
C GLU A 138 2.69 -30.07 -1.98
N PRO A 139 2.37 -31.19 -2.67
CA PRO A 139 3.37 -32.13 -3.16
C PRO A 139 4.37 -31.53 -4.17
N ARG A 140 3.95 -30.50 -4.92
CA ARG A 140 4.72 -29.85 -5.99
C ARG A 140 5.04 -28.38 -5.70
N LYS A 141 4.85 -27.96 -4.45
CA LYS A 141 5.06 -26.59 -3.99
C LYS A 141 6.46 -26.07 -4.26
N LYS A 142 7.49 -26.87 -3.96
CA LYS A 142 8.89 -26.46 -4.16
C LYS A 142 9.20 -26.20 -5.63
N GLU A 143 8.73 -27.10 -6.50
CA GLU A 143 8.86 -26.94 -7.96
C GLU A 143 8.16 -25.67 -8.46
N LEU A 144 6.94 -25.40 -7.97
CA LEU A 144 6.20 -24.19 -8.33
C LEU A 144 6.92 -22.91 -7.88
N ILE A 145 7.38 -22.84 -6.63
CA ILE A 145 8.12 -21.68 -6.12
C ILE A 145 9.44 -21.49 -6.87
N ASP A 146 10.13 -22.58 -7.23
CA ASP A 146 11.34 -22.52 -8.04
C ASP A 146 11.05 -22.00 -9.46
N LYS A 147 9.90 -22.36 -10.03
CA LYS A 147 9.43 -21.81 -11.30
C LYS A 147 9.09 -20.33 -11.20
N PHE A 148 8.39 -19.89 -10.14
CA PHE A 148 8.17 -18.46 -9.88
C PHE A 148 9.51 -17.72 -9.85
N TYR A 149 10.48 -18.21 -9.07
CA TYR A 149 11.80 -17.58 -8.94
C TYR A 149 12.55 -17.54 -10.28
N SER A 150 12.38 -18.54 -11.14
CA SER A 150 13.03 -18.58 -12.46
C SER A 150 12.41 -17.63 -13.49
N TYR A 151 11.11 -17.32 -13.38
CA TYR A 151 10.38 -16.48 -14.34
C TYR A 151 10.25 -15.03 -13.90
N ILE A 152 10.34 -14.78 -12.59
CA ILE A 152 10.05 -13.48 -11.99
C ILE A 152 11.33 -12.97 -11.33
N PRO A 153 12.03 -12.00 -11.94
CA PRO A 153 13.21 -11.41 -11.32
C PRO A 153 12.85 -10.67 -10.03
N VAL A 154 13.62 -10.95 -8.99
CA VAL A 154 13.52 -10.33 -7.67
C VAL A 154 14.84 -9.64 -7.30
N GLY A 155 14.81 -8.73 -6.33
CA GLY A 155 15.99 -8.06 -5.80
C GLY A 155 16.31 -6.71 -6.43
N ILE A 156 17.40 -6.09 -5.95
CA ILE A 156 17.87 -4.78 -6.42
C ILE A 156 18.40 -4.92 -7.85
N GLY A 157 17.88 -4.11 -8.76
CA GLY A 157 18.41 -4.02 -10.13
C GLY A 157 18.00 -5.17 -11.07
N GLY A 158 16.99 -5.97 -10.70
CA GLY A 158 16.36 -6.91 -11.65
C GLY A 158 15.93 -6.21 -12.94
N LYS A 159 16.22 -6.82 -14.09
CA LYS A 159 15.98 -6.26 -15.42
C LYS A 159 15.36 -7.27 -16.38
N ARG A 160 14.45 -6.80 -17.24
CA ARG A 160 13.66 -7.53 -18.23
C ARG A 160 13.62 -6.74 -19.56
N PRO A 161 14.74 -6.67 -20.30
CA PRO A 161 14.79 -5.95 -21.58
C PRO A 161 13.90 -6.58 -22.67
N ASP A 162 13.45 -7.82 -22.45
CA ASP A 162 12.56 -8.59 -23.30
C ASP A 162 11.09 -8.11 -23.28
N ILE A 163 10.67 -7.37 -22.24
CA ILE A 163 9.26 -6.97 -22.08
C ILE A 163 8.92 -5.74 -22.89
N CYS A 164 9.71 -4.67 -22.75
CA CYS A 164 9.53 -3.48 -23.57
C CYS A 164 10.84 -2.71 -23.71
N ASN A 165 10.97 -2.00 -24.83
CA ASN A 165 11.98 -0.97 -25.01
C ASN A 165 11.46 0.39 -24.51
N ARG A 166 12.22 1.46 -24.77
CA ARG A 166 11.85 2.82 -24.39
C ARG A 166 10.50 3.27 -24.96
N ALA A 167 10.19 2.95 -26.22
CA ALA A 167 8.92 3.33 -26.83
C ALA A 167 7.75 2.60 -26.16
N GLY A 168 7.91 1.29 -25.93
CA GLY A 168 6.92 0.50 -25.20
C GLY A 168 6.69 1.00 -23.76
N LEU A 169 7.76 1.44 -23.07
CA LEU A 169 7.61 2.06 -21.75
C LEU A 169 6.72 3.32 -21.82
N MET A 170 6.88 4.18 -22.84
CA MET A 170 6.03 5.37 -22.97
C MET A 170 4.55 5.01 -23.12
N GLU A 171 4.24 3.94 -23.84
CA GLU A 171 2.87 3.43 -23.94
C GLU A 171 2.37 2.86 -22.60
N VAL A 172 3.20 2.08 -21.90
CA VAL A 172 2.88 1.53 -20.56
C VAL A 172 2.51 2.65 -19.59
N LEU A 173 3.26 3.76 -19.61
CA LEU A 173 3.03 4.90 -18.72
C LEU A 173 1.68 5.59 -18.98
N VAL A 174 1.12 5.47 -20.18
CA VAL A 174 -0.19 6.05 -20.53
C VAL A 174 -1.32 5.04 -20.34
N LYS A 175 -1.12 3.80 -20.78
CA LYS A 175 -2.18 2.77 -20.87
C LYS A 175 -2.28 1.89 -19.62
N GLY A 176 -1.25 1.86 -18.77
CA GLY A 176 -1.20 1.01 -17.58
C GLY A 176 -1.40 -0.47 -17.89
N ALA A 177 -2.24 -1.16 -17.12
CA ALA A 177 -2.53 -2.57 -17.33
C ALA A 177 -3.20 -2.87 -18.69
N LYS A 178 -3.85 -1.89 -19.32
CA LYS A 178 -4.45 -2.07 -20.66
C LYS A 178 -3.39 -2.33 -21.72
N TRP A 179 -2.17 -1.79 -21.56
CA TRP A 179 -1.04 -2.16 -22.44
C TRP A 179 -0.75 -3.65 -22.37
N ALA A 180 -0.74 -4.22 -21.15
CA ALA A 180 -0.51 -5.64 -20.95
C ALA A 180 -1.62 -6.50 -21.59
N LEU A 181 -2.88 -6.04 -21.59
CA LEU A 181 -3.97 -6.69 -22.34
C LEU A 181 -3.70 -6.71 -23.84
N GLU A 182 -3.36 -5.55 -24.42
CA GLU A 182 -3.06 -5.42 -25.87
C GLU A 182 -1.89 -6.30 -26.32
N HIS A 183 -0.97 -6.63 -25.41
CA HIS A 183 0.24 -7.41 -25.69
C HIS A 183 0.14 -8.88 -25.23
N GLY A 184 -1.05 -9.36 -24.85
CA GLY A 184 -1.29 -10.76 -24.53
C GLY A 184 -0.82 -11.22 -23.14
N TYR A 185 -0.55 -10.27 -22.24
CA TYR A 185 -0.20 -10.52 -20.85
C TYR A 185 -1.40 -10.43 -19.88
N ALA A 186 -2.59 -10.13 -20.37
CA ALA A 186 -3.80 -10.03 -19.58
C ALA A 186 -5.01 -10.60 -20.33
N ILE A 187 -6.07 -10.90 -19.58
CA ILE A 187 -7.43 -11.12 -20.09
C ILE A 187 -8.33 -9.96 -19.66
N PRO A 188 -9.49 -9.73 -20.31
CA PRO A 188 -10.37 -8.60 -19.97
C PRO A 188 -10.78 -8.52 -18.49
N GLU A 189 -11.08 -9.67 -17.85
CA GLU A 189 -11.43 -9.73 -16.43
C GLU A 189 -10.31 -9.18 -15.52
N ASP A 190 -9.04 -9.31 -15.92
CA ASP A 190 -7.93 -8.77 -15.13
C ASP A 190 -7.96 -7.23 -15.05
N ILE A 191 -8.50 -6.59 -16.08
CA ILE A 191 -8.66 -5.14 -16.14
C ILE A 191 -9.84 -4.72 -15.28
N GLU A 192 -10.97 -5.42 -15.41
CA GLU A 192 -12.20 -5.14 -14.65
C GLU A 192 -12.00 -5.29 -13.15
N ASN A 193 -11.23 -6.28 -12.69
CA ASN A 193 -10.94 -6.50 -11.27
C ASN A 193 -9.68 -5.78 -10.78
N CYS A 194 -9.23 -4.75 -11.49
CA CYS A 194 -8.13 -3.88 -11.06
C CYS A 194 -8.67 -2.52 -10.62
N GLU A 195 -8.17 -1.98 -9.51
CA GLU A 195 -8.46 -0.60 -9.13
C GLU A 195 -8.15 0.36 -10.30
N GLU A 196 -9.07 1.30 -10.56
CA GLU A 196 -9.05 2.22 -11.72
C GLU A 196 -8.96 1.51 -13.08
N ASN A 197 -9.40 0.25 -13.18
CA ASN A 197 -9.18 -0.58 -14.35
C ASN A 197 -7.70 -0.64 -14.76
N GLY A 198 -6.81 -0.54 -13.78
CA GLY A 198 -5.35 -0.54 -13.94
C GLY A 198 -4.78 0.64 -14.70
N CYS A 199 -5.50 1.76 -14.81
CA CYS A 199 -5.07 2.94 -15.57
C CYS A 199 -5.68 4.24 -15.04
N LEU A 200 -4.84 5.17 -14.59
CA LEU A 200 -5.21 6.56 -14.34
C LEU A 200 -4.99 7.40 -15.60
N GLU A 201 -6.04 8.08 -16.04
CA GLU A 201 -6.00 9.01 -17.16
C GLU A 201 -5.26 10.31 -16.81
N GLY A 202 -4.68 10.98 -17.80
CA GLY A 202 -3.93 12.23 -17.59
C GLY A 202 -2.44 12.04 -17.28
N ALA A 203 -1.92 10.81 -17.36
CA ALA A 203 -0.48 10.56 -17.30
C ALA A 203 0.27 11.30 -18.45
N ARG A 204 1.38 11.95 -18.11
CA ARG A 204 2.20 12.72 -19.07
C ARG A 204 3.66 12.28 -19.04
N PRO A 205 4.02 11.21 -19.78
CA PRO A 205 5.38 10.67 -19.82
C PRO A 205 6.42 11.67 -20.35
N ASP A 206 5.99 12.64 -21.16
CA ASP A 206 6.82 13.70 -21.71
C ASP A 206 7.36 14.68 -20.65
N LEU A 207 6.76 14.71 -19.45
CA LEU A 207 7.22 15.51 -18.32
C LEU A 207 8.28 14.81 -17.46
N LEU A 208 8.57 13.53 -17.73
CA LEU A 208 9.51 12.73 -16.97
C LEU A 208 10.95 13.01 -17.41
N SER A 209 11.89 13.04 -16.46
CA SER A 209 13.30 13.18 -16.77
C SER A 209 13.89 11.92 -17.41
N GLU A 210 14.99 12.06 -18.15
CA GLU A 210 15.76 10.92 -18.68
C GLU A 210 16.19 9.94 -17.57
N ARG A 211 16.44 10.46 -16.36
CA ARG A 211 16.80 9.66 -15.20
C ARG A 211 15.64 8.76 -14.75
N VAL A 212 14.41 9.26 -14.78
CA VAL A 212 13.21 8.45 -14.48
C VAL A 212 13.05 7.33 -15.51
N ILE A 213 13.12 7.68 -16.80
CA ILE A 213 12.93 6.73 -17.90
C ILE A 213 14.01 5.64 -17.89
N SER A 214 15.28 6.01 -17.75
CA SER A 214 16.40 5.05 -17.71
C SER A 214 16.35 4.12 -16.51
N ARG A 215 15.84 4.57 -15.35
CA ARG A 215 15.65 3.71 -14.18
C ARG A 215 14.50 2.71 -14.36
N GLY A 216 13.44 3.08 -15.08
CA GLY A 216 12.23 2.26 -15.21
C GLY A 216 12.20 1.28 -16.38
N VAL A 217 12.81 1.62 -17.52
CA VAL A 217 12.60 0.92 -18.81
C VAL A 217 12.79 -0.60 -18.76
N PHE A 218 13.75 -1.08 -17.99
CA PHE A 218 14.00 -2.52 -17.87
C PHE A 218 13.46 -3.13 -16.59
N GLN A 219 12.77 -2.39 -15.72
CA GLN A 219 12.28 -2.91 -14.45
C GLN A 219 10.83 -3.41 -14.50
N LEU A 220 10.15 -3.29 -15.64
CA LEU A 220 8.80 -3.81 -15.85
C LEU A 220 8.82 -5.35 -15.80
N GLY A 221 7.89 -5.96 -15.08
CA GLY A 221 7.87 -7.40 -14.81
C GLY A 221 8.86 -7.84 -13.72
N THR A 222 9.17 -6.99 -12.75
CA THR A 222 10.09 -7.34 -11.64
C THR A 222 9.48 -7.01 -10.28
N VAL A 223 9.80 -7.83 -9.27
CA VAL A 223 9.26 -7.65 -7.90
C VAL A 223 10.00 -6.55 -7.17
N GLY A 224 11.34 -6.59 -7.22
CA GLY A 224 12.18 -5.72 -6.40
C GLY A 224 12.55 -6.26 -5.05
N CYS A 225 12.86 -5.35 -4.13
CA CYS A 225 13.39 -5.59 -2.79
C CYS A 225 12.51 -4.92 -1.71
N GLY A 226 12.92 -5.02 -0.44
CA GLY A 226 12.15 -4.52 0.69
C GLY A 226 10.98 -5.46 1.01
N ASN A 227 9.80 -4.91 1.27
CA ASN A 227 8.60 -5.69 1.60
C ASN A 227 7.91 -6.29 0.37
N HIS A 228 8.54 -6.28 -0.80
CA HIS A 228 7.97 -6.83 -2.03
C HIS A 228 8.20 -8.33 -2.16
N TYR A 229 7.17 -9.05 -2.59
CA TYR A 229 7.19 -10.50 -2.73
C TYR A 229 6.17 -11.01 -3.74
N VAL A 230 6.33 -12.28 -4.12
CA VAL A 230 5.24 -13.11 -4.64
C VAL A 230 5.10 -14.30 -3.71
N GLU A 231 3.92 -14.46 -3.10
CA GLU A 231 3.65 -15.43 -2.06
C GLU A 231 2.53 -16.38 -2.48
N LEU A 232 2.85 -17.67 -2.51
CA LEU A 232 1.88 -18.75 -2.62
C LEU A 232 1.21 -18.94 -1.25
N GLN A 233 -0.11 -18.90 -1.22
CA GLN A 233 -0.90 -18.97 0.00
C GLN A 233 -2.01 -20.00 -0.15
N ARG A 234 -2.54 -20.46 0.98
CA ARG A 234 -3.85 -21.13 1.03
C ARG A 234 -4.83 -20.32 1.84
N VAL A 235 -6.09 -20.31 1.44
CA VAL A 235 -7.20 -19.82 2.26
C VAL A 235 -7.37 -20.80 3.43
N ASP A 236 -7.09 -20.37 4.66
CA ASP A 236 -7.27 -21.22 5.83
C ASP A 236 -8.67 -21.14 6.43
N LYS A 237 -9.34 -19.99 6.24
CA LYS A 237 -10.64 -19.73 6.85
C LYS A 237 -11.43 -18.70 6.06
N ILE A 238 -12.71 -18.99 5.85
CA ILE A 238 -13.70 -18.03 5.42
C ILE A 238 -14.36 -17.38 6.64
N LEU A 239 -14.50 -16.06 6.59
CA LEU A 239 -15.01 -15.20 7.66
C LEU A 239 -16.29 -14.47 7.23
N ASP A 240 -16.51 -14.29 5.92
CA ASP A 240 -17.76 -13.83 5.34
C ASP A 240 -18.08 -14.64 4.08
N GLU A 241 -19.05 -15.56 4.19
CA GLU A 241 -19.44 -16.46 3.10
C GLU A 241 -19.99 -15.73 1.86
N LYS A 242 -20.75 -14.64 2.06
CA LYS A 242 -21.37 -13.90 0.96
C LYS A 242 -20.29 -13.22 0.12
N ALA A 243 -19.37 -12.51 0.79
CA ALA A 243 -18.27 -11.82 0.14
C ALA A 243 -17.26 -12.80 -0.48
N ALA A 244 -16.92 -13.89 0.23
CA ALA A 244 -16.03 -14.92 -0.27
C ALA A 244 -16.58 -15.56 -1.56
N LYS A 245 -17.87 -15.90 -1.58
CA LYS A 245 -18.53 -16.43 -2.78
C LYS A 245 -18.48 -15.44 -3.96
N ALA A 246 -18.73 -14.15 -3.72
CA ALA A 246 -18.62 -13.13 -4.77
C ALA A 246 -17.20 -13.04 -5.35
N MET A 247 -16.18 -13.24 -4.51
CA MET A 247 -14.76 -13.26 -4.87
C MET A 247 -14.26 -14.59 -5.43
N GLY A 248 -15.08 -15.65 -5.40
CA GLY A 248 -14.66 -17.00 -5.80
C GLY A 248 -13.63 -17.60 -4.84
N LEU A 249 -13.74 -17.28 -3.55
CA LEU A 249 -12.87 -17.78 -2.49
C LEU A 249 -13.50 -18.92 -1.70
N PHE A 250 -12.73 -19.95 -1.37
CA PHE A 250 -13.17 -21.09 -0.54
C PHE A 250 -12.04 -21.64 0.34
N GLU A 251 -12.36 -22.33 1.43
CA GLU A 251 -11.34 -22.90 2.33
C GLU A 251 -10.50 -23.98 1.63
N GLY A 252 -9.19 -23.97 1.88
CA GLY A 252 -8.22 -24.87 1.24
C GLY A 252 -7.78 -24.42 -0.16
N GLN A 253 -8.40 -23.39 -0.74
CA GLN A 253 -8.04 -22.86 -2.05
C GLN A 253 -6.62 -22.28 -2.07
N VAL A 254 -5.88 -22.55 -3.15
CA VAL A 254 -4.56 -21.96 -3.39
C VAL A 254 -4.69 -20.63 -4.11
N CYS A 255 -4.03 -19.62 -3.55
CA CYS A 255 -3.95 -18.27 -4.09
C CYS A 255 -2.49 -17.81 -4.20
N VAL A 256 -2.24 -16.78 -5.00
CA VAL A 256 -0.94 -16.10 -5.08
C VAL A 256 -1.13 -14.60 -4.87
N MET A 257 -0.46 -14.08 -3.84
CA MET A 257 -0.40 -12.66 -3.55
C MET A 257 0.87 -12.05 -4.14
N ILE A 258 0.72 -10.98 -4.90
CA ILE A 258 1.80 -10.25 -5.56
C ILE A 258 1.85 -8.86 -4.93
N HIS A 259 2.95 -8.54 -4.25
CA HIS A 259 3.17 -7.24 -3.65
C HIS A 259 4.39 -6.58 -4.31
N THR A 260 4.13 -5.54 -5.10
CA THR A 260 5.16 -4.69 -5.71
C THR A 260 4.55 -3.36 -6.16
N GLY A 261 5.40 -2.44 -6.59
CA GLY A 261 5.03 -1.09 -6.99
C GLY A 261 5.66 -0.63 -8.30
N SER A 262 5.94 0.66 -8.37
CA SER A 262 6.45 1.35 -9.56
C SER A 262 7.98 1.29 -9.68
N ARG A 263 8.63 0.51 -8.82
CA ARG A 263 10.06 0.21 -8.87
C ARG A 263 10.90 1.49 -8.81
N GLY A 264 12.06 1.49 -9.44
CA GLY A 264 12.94 2.65 -9.49
C GLY A 264 12.34 3.86 -10.22
N LEU A 265 11.31 3.65 -11.06
CA LEU A 265 10.64 4.72 -11.80
C LEU A 265 9.88 5.65 -10.86
N GLY A 266 8.95 5.11 -10.06
CA GLY A 266 8.18 5.95 -9.13
C GLY A 266 9.04 6.52 -8.00
N HIS A 267 10.03 5.76 -7.51
CA HIS A 267 11.00 6.29 -6.55
C HIS A 267 11.73 7.52 -7.10
N GLN A 268 12.16 7.49 -8.36
CA GLN A 268 12.86 8.63 -8.96
C GLN A 268 11.94 9.83 -9.17
N ILE A 269 10.68 9.60 -9.54
CA ILE A 269 9.65 10.65 -9.64
C ILE A 269 9.42 11.29 -8.28
N ALA A 270 9.21 10.49 -7.25
CA ALA A 270 8.99 10.99 -5.89
C ALA A 270 10.20 11.79 -5.40
N ASP A 271 11.42 11.29 -5.60
CA ASP A 271 12.66 11.99 -5.22
C ASP A 271 12.78 13.37 -5.91
N GLU A 272 12.62 13.43 -7.23
CA GLU A 272 12.69 14.70 -7.99
C GLU A 272 11.60 15.69 -7.54
N MET A 273 10.37 15.21 -7.34
CA MET A 273 9.26 16.08 -6.94
C MET A 273 9.36 16.51 -5.47
N ILE A 274 9.78 15.65 -4.55
CA ILE A 274 10.03 16.02 -3.14
C ILE A 274 11.11 17.09 -3.05
N ASN A 275 12.21 16.93 -3.80
CA ASN A 275 13.30 17.90 -3.81
C ASN A 275 12.83 19.26 -4.35
N LEU A 276 12.05 19.26 -5.45
CA LEU A 276 11.45 20.48 -5.99
C LEU A 276 10.50 21.14 -4.98
N CYS A 277 9.63 20.37 -4.33
CA CYS A 277 8.71 20.88 -3.32
C CYS A 277 9.45 21.48 -2.13
N SER A 278 10.50 20.81 -1.64
CA SER A 278 11.29 21.27 -0.50
C SER A 278 12.02 22.58 -0.77
N GLN A 279 12.39 22.86 -2.03
CA GLN A 279 13.08 24.10 -2.42
C GLN A 279 12.12 25.26 -2.66
N SER A 280 10.94 25.00 -3.23
CA SER A 280 10.05 26.06 -3.73
C SER A 280 8.71 26.19 -3.01
N TYR A 281 8.31 25.19 -2.20
CA TYR A 281 7.00 25.09 -1.56
C TYR A 281 7.10 24.73 -0.06
N CYS A 282 8.13 25.25 0.61
CA CYS A 282 8.39 25.04 2.02
C CYS A 282 8.25 26.35 2.83
N PRO A 283 7.03 26.85 3.11
CA PRO A 283 6.87 28.07 3.87
C PRO A 283 7.41 27.91 5.29
N SER A 284 7.90 29.01 5.87
CA SER A 284 8.48 29.05 7.22
C SER A 284 7.49 28.75 8.36
N THR A 285 6.22 28.54 8.02
CA THR A 285 5.14 28.14 8.93
C THR A 285 4.93 26.63 8.98
N LEU A 286 5.53 25.84 8.08
CA LEU A 286 5.42 24.38 8.14
C LEU A 286 6.12 23.85 9.40
N PRO A 287 5.49 22.90 10.13
CA PRO A 287 6.10 22.28 11.28
C PRO A 287 7.23 21.31 10.90
N ASP A 288 7.21 20.77 9.68
CA ASP A 288 8.24 19.91 9.12
C ASP A 288 8.44 20.22 7.63
N LYS A 289 9.70 20.35 7.20
CA LYS A 289 10.06 20.58 5.80
C LYS A 289 9.67 19.40 4.90
N GLN A 290 9.60 18.19 5.45
CA GLN A 290 9.15 17.00 4.71
C GLN A 290 7.68 17.06 4.29
N LEU A 291 6.91 18.03 4.80
CA LEU A 291 5.53 18.32 4.41
C LEU A 291 5.41 19.36 3.28
N ALA A 292 6.53 19.83 2.73
CA ALA A 292 6.51 20.76 1.61
C ALA A 292 5.69 20.21 0.45
N ALA A 293 4.71 21.00 0.00
CA ALA A 293 3.76 20.59 -1.02
C ALA A 293 3.23 21.81 -1.79
N PRO A 294 3.11 21.73 -3.12
CA PRO A 294 2.51 22.77 -3.93
C PRO A 294 0.98 22.79 -3.78
N PRO A 295 0.33 23.94 -4.05
CA PRO A 295 -1.10 23.97 -4.31
C PRO A 295 -1.47 23.00 -5.42
N TYR A 296 -2.59 22.30 -5.27
CA TYR A 296 -3.10 21.30 -6.21
C TYR A 296 -3.21 21.88 -7.63
N THR A 297 -3.75 23.10 -7.76
CA THR A 297 -3.99 23.77 -9.04
C THR A 297 -2.75 24.41 -9.67
N SER A 298 -1.61 24.42 -8.98
CA SER A 298 -0.37 25.00 -9.53
C SER A 298 0.24 24.11 -10.61
N ASP A 299 1.07 24.69 -11.48
CA ASP A 299 1.79 23.95 -12.53
C ASP A 299 2.62 22.79 -11.96
N VAL A 300 3.26 23.01 -10.81
CA VAL A 300 4.07 21.97 -10.14
C VAL A 300 3.17 20.88 -9.54
N GLY A 301 2.01 21.26 -8.98
CA GLY A 301 1.03 20.31 -8.48
C GLY A 301 0.46 19.41 -9.58
N GLN A 302 0.04 20.01 -10.70
CA GLN A 302 -0.47 19.28 -11.86
C GLN A 302 0.62 18.45 -12.56
N LYS A 303 1.85 18.96 -12.64
CA LYS A 303 3.01 18.17 -13.09
C LYS A 303 3.22 16.94 -12.22
N TYR A 304 3.22 17.10 -10.89
CA TYR A 304 3.38 15.95 -9.99
C TYR A 304 2.27 14.93 -10.21
N LEU A 305 1.02 15.37 -10.30
CA LEU A 305 -0.14 14.49 -10.49
C LEU A 305 0.00 13.65 -11.77
N ALA A 306 0.35 14.29 -12.89
CA ALA A 306 0.53 13.60 -14.17
C ALA A 306 1.71 12.62 -14.15
N CYS A 307 2.83 12.97 -13.49
CA CYS A 307 3.96 12.06 -13.30
C CYS A 307 3.61 10.88 -12.37
N MET A 308 2.85 11.13 -11.31
CA MET A 308 2.38 10.10 -10.39
C MET A 308 1.42 9.13 -11.09
N TYR A 309 0.51 9.62 -11.95
CA TYR A 309 -0.35 8.78 -12.77
C TYR A 309 0.45 7.88 -13.70
N ALA A 310 1.51 8.40 -14.33
CA ALA A 310 2.43 7.60 -15.14
C ALA A 310 3.09 6.46 -14.30
N ALA A 311 3.57 6.78 -13.10
CA ALA A 311 4.13 5.78 -12.20
C ALA A 311 3.09 4.74 -11.73
N ALA A 312 1.86 5.17 -11.46
CA ALA A 312 0.78 4.27 -11.09
C ALA A 312 0.44 3.29 -12.22
N ASN A 313 0.34 3.78 -13.45
CA ASN A 313 0.12 2.98 -14.65
C ASN A 313 1.23 1.94 -14.84
N PHE A 314 2.49 2.35 -14.67
CA PHE A 314 3.63 1.42 -14.68
C PHE A 314 3.48 0.32 -13.62
N ALA A 315 3.10 0.65 -12.38
CA ALA A 315 2.97 -0.33 -11.30
C ALA A 315 1.85 -1.35 -11.56
N TRP A 316 0.68 -0.93 -12.05
CA TRP A 316 -0.39 -1.85 -12.43
C TRP A 316 0.03 -2.77 -13.58
N CYS A 317 0.70 -2.23 -14.61
CA CYS A 317 1.26 -3.05 -15.67
C CYS A 317 2.32 -4.02 -15.13
N ASN A 318 3.17 -3.58 -14.20
CA ASN A 318 4.18 -4.42 -13.56
C ASN A 318 3.53 -5.63 -12.85
N ARG A 319 2.51 -5.40 -12.01
CA ARG A 319 1.77 -6.48 -11.34
C ARG A 319 1.06 -7.41 -12.33
N GLN A 320 0.52 -6.88 -13.42
CA GLN A 320 -0.10 -7.67 -14.47
C GLN A 320 0.89 -8.62 -15.16
N ILE A 321 2.07 -8.12 -15.53
CA ILE A 321 3.12 -8.93 -16.17
C ILE A 321 3.59 -10.05 -15.23
N ILE A 322 3.81 -9.73 -13.95
CA ILE A 322 4.19 -10.73 -12.94
C ILE A 322 3.09 -11.78 -12.75
N MET A 323 1.82 -11.37 -12.73
CA MET A 323 0.70 -12.32 -12.64
C MET A 323 0.64 -13.27 -13.84
N ASN A 324 0.96 -12.78 -15.05
CA ASN A 324 1.07 -13.65 -16.22
C ASN A 324 2.22 -14.68 -16.08
N ASP A 325 3.36 -14.28 -15.50
CA ASP A 325 4.47 -15.19 -15.22
C ASP A 325 4.10 -16.23 -14.14
N VAL A 326 3.32 -15.83 -13.14
CA VAL A 326 2.72 -16.75 -12.16
C VAL A 326 1.82 -17.78 -12.88
N ARG A 327 0.90 -17.33 -13.73
CA ARG A 327 0.04 -18.23 -14.54
C ARG A 327 0.88 -19.18 -15.40
N ARG A 328 1.97 -18.70 -16.00
CA ARG A 328 2.90 -19.53 -16.77
C ARG A 328 3.54 -20.63 -15.91
N ALA A 329 4.01 -20.28 -14.72
CA ALA A 329 4.59 -21.26 -13.80
C ALA A 329 3.56 -22.32 -13.36
N PHE A 330 2.31 -21.93 -13.08
CA PHE A 330 1.24 -22.91 -12.83
C PHE A 330 1.01 -23.82 -14.04
N ARG A 331 0.97 -23.29 -15.28
CA ARG A 331 0.77 -24.10 -16.49
C ARG A 331 1.87 -25.12 -16.71
N ASP A 332 3.12 -24.72 -16.48
CA ASP A 332 4.26 -25.61 -16.69
C ASP A 332 4.30 -26.75 -15.66
N VAL A 333 4.00 -26.41 -14.41
CA VAL A 333 4.06 -27.36 -13.29
C VAL A 333 2.81 -28.25 -13.38
N PHE A 334 1.60 -27.68 -13.36
CA PHE A 334 0.30 -28.40 -13.31
C PHE A 334 -0.31 -28.70 -14.69
N ARG A 335 0.50 -28.97 -15.70
CA ARG A 335 0.05 -29.32 -17.06
C ARG A 335 -0.85 -30.55 -17.14
N ASP A 336 -0.79 -31.40 -16.10
CA ASP A 336 -1.55 -32.64 -15.93
C ASP A 336 -2.93 -32.42 -15.27
N LYS A 337 -3.26 -31.18 -14.86
CA LYS A 337 -4.53 -30.84 -14.22
C LYS A 337 -5.28 -29.78 -15.03
N LEU A 338 -6.61 -29.91 -15.05
CA LEU A 338 -7.50 -28.83 -15.46
C LEU A 338 -7.78 -27.94 -14.25
N TYR A 339 -7.48 -26.66 -14.37
CA TYR A 339 -7.76 -25.68 -13.34
C TYR A 339 -7.97 -24.30 -13.97
N GLU A 340 -8.63 -23.43 -13.22
CA GLU A 340 -8.86 -22.04 -13.60
C GLU A 340 -8.07 -21.10 -12.70
N THR A 341 -7.80 -19.89 -13.22
CA THR A 341 -7.22 -18.81 -12.42
C THR A 341 -7.96 -17.52 -12.71
N HIS A 342 -8.30 -16.76 -11.69
CA HIS A 342 -8.92 -15.44 -11.84
C HIS A 342 -8.28 -14.42 -10.90
N LEU A 343 -8.27 -13.17 -11.35
CA LEU A 343 -7.85 -12.06 -10.50
C LEU A 343 -9.00 -11.76 -9.51
N VAL A 344 -8.74 -11.89 -8.21
CA VAL A 344 -9.69 -11.48 -7.17
C VAL A 344 -9.75 -9.95 -7.14
N TYR A 345 -8.60 -9.30 -6.94
CA TYR A 345 -8.52 -7.85 -7.03
C TYR A 345 -7.06 -7.37 -7.12
N ASP A 346 -6.86 -6.11 -7.51
CA ASP A 346 -5.59 -5.38 -7.42
C ASP A 346 -5.85 -3.99 -6.83
N VAL A 347 -5.12 -3.63 -5.78
CA VAL A 347 -5.32 -2.38 -5.04
C VAL A 347 -4.00 -1.71 -4.67
N ALA A 348 -3.95 -0.39 -4.82
CA ALA A 348 -2.86 0.48 -4.42
C ALA A 348 -2.92 0.82 -2.93
N HIS A 349 -1.75 1.05 -2.32
CA HIS A 349 -1.68 1.61 -0.95
C HIS A 349 -0.76 2.83 -0.80
N ASN A 350 -0.11 3.27 -1.89
CA ASN A 350 0.66 4.52 -1.95
C ASN A 350 0.19 5.33 -3.16
N ILE A 351 -0.87 6.13 -3.00
CA ILE A 351 -1.47 6.85 -4.12
C ILE A 351 -2.23 8.09 -3.66
N ALA A 352 -2.29 9.12 -4.50
CA ALA A 352 -3.27 10.19 -4.36
C ALA A 352 -4.31 10.08 -5.47
N LYS A 353 -5.59 10.22 -5.13
CA LYS A 353 -6.68 10.10 -6.11
C LYS A 353 -7.71 11.20 -5.94
N VAL A 354 -8.22 11.66 -7.08
CA VAL A 354 -9.36 12.57 -7.11
C VAL A 354 -10.62 11.74 -6.95
N GLU A 355 -11.34 11.95 -5.86
CA GLU A 355 -12.49 11.14 -5.48
C GLU A 355 -13.68 12.02 -5.12
N LYS A 356 -14.86 11.58 -5.53
CA LYS A 356 -16.13 12.16 -5.09
C LYS A 356 -16.59 11.48 -3.81
N HIS A 357 -16.95 12.30 -2.83
CA HIS A 357 -17.47 11.87 -1.53
C HIS A 357 -18.70 12.70 -1.17
N VAL A 358 -19.73 12.04 -0.61
CA VAL A 358 -20.93 12.72 -0.12
C VAL A 358 -20.74 13.02 1.36
N ILE A 359 -20.65 14.29 1.68
CA ILE A 359 -20.37 14.83 3.01
C ILE A 359 -21.58 15.66 3.42
N ASP A 360 -22.25 15.25 4.50
CA ASP A 360 -23.45 15.93 5.02
C ASP A 360 -24.55 16.13 3.96
N GLY A 361 -24.71 15.11 3.10
CA GLY A 361 -25.68 15.10 1.99
C GLY A 361 -25.21 15.83 0.72
N VAL A 362 -24.02 16.43 0.72
CA VAL A 362 -23.48 17.18 -0.42
C VAL A 362 -22.31 16.44 -1.06
N GLU A 363 -22.40 16.17 -2.37
CA GLU A 363 -21.27 15.64 -3.13
C GLU A 363 -20.18 16.72 -3.27
N LYS A 364 -18.96 16.36 -2.91
CA LYS A 364 -17.76 17.17 -3.11
C LYS A 364 -16.63 16.33 -3.68
N THR A 365 -15.69 17.01 -4.34
CA THR A 365 -14.52 16.39 -4.93
C THR A 365 -13.29 16.68 -4.08
N PHE A 366 -12.55 15.64 -3.74
CA PHE A 366 -11.34 15.73 -2.93
C PHE A 366 -10.16 15.10 -3.65
N VAL A 367 -8.95 15.57 -3.37
CA VAL A 367 -7.75 14.76 -3.58
C VAL A 367 -7.41 14.03 -2.28
N VAL A 368 -7.48 12.71 -2.32
CA VAL A 368 -7.26 11.83 -1.16
C VAL A 368 -5.87 11.21 -1.27
N HIS A 369 -4.99 11.57 -0.34
CA HIS A 369 -3.67 10.99 -0.18
C HIS A 369 -3.75 9.75 0.70
N ARG A 370 -3.20 8.64 0.21
CA ARG A 370 -3.02 7.40 0.97
C ARG A 370 -1.57 6.95 0.89
N LYS A 371 -0.93 6.76 2.05
CA LYS A 371 0.44 6.27 2.15
C LYS A 371 0.51 5.13 3.15
N GLY A 372 0.74 3.92 2.67
CA GLY A 372 0.48 2.71 3.43
C GLY A 372 -0.97 2.64 3.90
N ALA A 373 -1.92 3.01 3.06
CA ALA A 373 -3.35 2.90 3.35
C ALA A 373 -4.09 2.56 2.06
N THR A 374 -5.13 1.74 2.16
CA THR A 374 -5.80 1.15 0.99
C THR A 374 -7.17 1.78 0.82
N ARG A 375 -7.61 2.00 -0.43
CA ARG A 375 -9.01 2.37 -0.69
C ARG A 375 -9.94 1.22 -0.28
N ALA A 376 -11.02 1.57 0.40
CA ALA A 376 -11.95 0.66 1.04
C ALA A 376 -13.39 1.08 0.76
N PHE A 377 -13.75 1.33 -0.51
CA PHE A 377 -15.10 1.81 -0.85
C PHE A 377 -16.20 0.84 -0.41
N GLY A 378 -17.23 1.38 0.24
CA GLY A 378 -18.42 0.65 0.65
C GLY A 378 -19.30 0.20 -0.53
N PRO A 379 -20.30 -0.67 -0.28
CA PRO A 379 -21.21 -1.16 -1.31
C PRO A 379 -21.88 -0.05 -2.14
N GLY A 380 -22.28 -0.37 -3.37
CA GLY A 380 -23.05 0.52 -4.25
C GLY A 380 -22.24 1.53 -5.07
N ARG A 381 -20.96 1.75 -4.75
CA ARG A 381 -20.08 2.64 -5.54
C ARG A 381 -19.89 2.14 -6.97
N SER A 382 -20.01 3.03 -7.94
CA SER A 382 -19.87 2.70 -9.37
C SER A 382 -18.44 2.32 -9.75
N GLU A 383 -17.45 2.78 -8.99
CA GLU A 383 -16.03 2.45 -9.19
C GLU A 383 -15.67 1.03 -8.74
N ILE A 384 -16.59 0.34 -8.06
CA ILE A 384 -16.42 -1.06 -7.68
C ILE A 384 -16.88 -1.94 -8.86
N PRO A 385 -16.12 -3.00 -9.21
CA PRO A 385 -16.55 -3.95 -10.24
C PRO A 385 -17.93 -4.52 -9.93
N ASP A 386 -18.74 -4.76 -10.97
CA ASP A 386 -20.14 -5.19 -10.84
C ASP A 386 -20.31 -6.36 -9.86
N ARG A 387 -19.43 -7.37 -9.96
CA ARG A 387 -19.46 -8.57 -9.11
C ARG A 387 -19.22 -8.33 -7.61
N TYR A 388 -18.63 -7.18 -7.24
CA TYR A 388 -18.33 -6.83 -5.85
C TYR A 388 -19.20 -5.69 -5.33
N ARG A 389 -19.95 -5.00 -6.20
CA ARG A 389 -20.69 -3.78 -5.83
C ARG A 389 -21.65 -3.98 -4.67
N ASP A 390 -22.27 -5.16 -4.55
CA ASP A 390 -23.21 -5.49 -3.47
C ASP A 390 -22.56 -5.85 -2.13
N VAL A 391 -21.26 -6.14 -2.14
CA VAL A 391 -20.51 -6.54 -0.93
C VAL A 391 -19.48 -5.51 -0.49
N GLY A 392 -19.11 -4.57 -1.36
CA GLY A 392 -18.06 -3.58 -1.13
C GLY A 392 -16.74 -3.95 -1.81
N GLN A 393 -15.83 -2.98 -1.88
CA GLN A 393 -14.58 -3.14 -2.61
C GLN A 393 -13.69 -4.21 -1.93
N PRO A 394 -13.14 -5.19 -2.66
CA PRO A 394 -12.14 -6.09 -2.10
C PRO A 394 -10.88 -5.34 -1.67
N ILE A 395 -10.32 -5.72 -0.53
CA ILE A 395 -9.12 -5.12 0.07
C ILE A 395 -8.16 -6.25 0.39
N LEU A 396 -6.90 -6.07 0.00
CA LEU A 396 -5.87 -7.09 0.13
C LEU A 396 -4.83 -6.62 1.15
N ILE A 397 -4.75 -7.34 2.27
CA ILE A 397 -3.86 -7.00 3.37
C ILE A 397 -2.76 -8.06 3.44
N GLY A 398 -1.57 -7.66 3.00
CA GLY A 398 -0.38 -8.50 3.07
C GLY A 398 0.16 -8.59 4.50
N GLY A 399 0.45 -9.81 4.94
CA GLY A 399 1.24 -10.05 6.15
C GLY A 399 2.73 -9.84 5.91
N SER A 400 3.52 -10.65 6.60
CA SER A 400 4.96 -10.86 6.37
C SER A 400 5.19 -12.30 5.91
N MET A 401 6.43 -12.63 5.50
CA MET A 401 6.81 -13.92 4.89
C MET A 401 6.46 -15.19 5.69
N GLY A 402 6.02 -15.08 6.95
CA GLY A 402 5.60 -16.20 7.79
C GLY A 402 4.31 -15.94 8.58
N THR A 403 3.57 -14.87 8.29
CA THR A 403 2.32 -14.54 9.00
C THR A 403 1.14 -14.55 8.04
N ALA A 404 -0.07 -14.55 8.60
CA ALA A 404 -1.29 -14.57 7.80
C ALA A 404 -1.45 -13.29 6.96
N SER A 405 -2.11 -13.43 5.82
CA SER A 405 -2.67 -12.32 5.05
C SER A 405 -4.19 -12.36 5.13
N TYR A 406 -4.86 -11.26 4.77
CA TYR A 406 -6.32 -11.17 4.82
C TYR A 406 -6.89 -10.57 3.54
N VAL A 407 -8.07 -11.06 3.17
CA VAL A 407 -8.99 -10.38 2.25
C VAL A 407 -10.10 -9.75 3.09
N LEU A 408 -10.33 -8.45 2.87
CA LEU A 408 -11.38 -7.67 3.51
C LEU A 408 -12.30 -7.07 2.44
N ILE A 409 -13.39 -6.43 2.88
CA ILE A 409 -14.25 -5.58 2.07
C ILE A 409 -14.42 -4.19 2.70
N GLY A 410 -14.60 -3.19 1.84
CA GLY A 410 -15.01 -1.84 2.25
C GLY A 410 -16.45 -1.81 2.79
N THR A 411 -16.77 -0.80 3.58
CA THR A 411 -18.04 -0.66 4.32
C THR A 411 -18.61 0.74 4.15
N ASP A 412 -19.85 0.98 4.57
CA ASP A 412 -20.41 2.34 4.59
C ASP A 412 -19.73 3.20 5.66
N GLU A 413 -19.33 2.61 6.79
CA GLU A 413 -18.56 3.27 7.83
C GLU A 413 -17.22 3.79 7.33
N SER A 414 -16.53 3.06 6.43
CA SER A 414 -15.29 3.56 5.81
C SER A 414 -15.56 4.80 4.95
N MET A 415 -16.73 4.92 4.32
CA MET A 415 -17.06 6.11 3.53
C MET A 415 -17.26 7.34 4.42
N MET A 416 -17.85 7.14 5.60
CA MET A 416 -18.05 8.18 6.61
C MET A 416 -16.77 8.53 7.38
N HIS A 417 -15.87 7.56 7.55
CA HIS A 417 -14.66 7.64 8.38
C HIS A 417 -13.40 7.34 7.56
N ALA A 418 -12.42 8.24 7.58
CA ALA A 418 -11.17 8.06 6.83
C ALA A 418 -11.30 7.93 5.30
N TRP A 419 -12.31 8.58 4.70
CA TRP A 419 -12.34 8.82 3.24
C TRP A 419 -12.37 7.55 2.39
N GLY A 420 -13.16 6.56 2.81
CA GLY A 420 -13.22 5.25 2.15
C GLY A 420 -11.86 4.58 2.17
N SER A 421 -11.20 4.51 3.33
CA SER A 421 -9.85 3.96 3.44
C SER A 421 -9.68 3.02 4.64
N THR A 422 -8.73 2.10 4.54
CA THR A 422 -8.34 1.19 5.63
C THR A 422 -6.82 0.94 5.61
N CYS A 423 -6.33 0.03 6.47
CA CYS A 423 -4.93 -0.39 6.52
C CYS A 423 -4.43 -1.02 5.20
N HIS A 424 -3.13 -1.28 5.12
CA HIS A 424 -2.49 -1.93 3.95
C HIS A 424 -1.74 -3.21 4.30
N GLY A 425 -1.31 -3.37 5.55
CA GLY A 425 -0.51 -4.50 5.98
C GLY A 425 -0.31 -4.51 7.48
N ALA A 426 0.72 -5.22 7.95
CA ALA A 426 1.05 -5.27 9.37
C ALA A 426 1.67 -3.98 9.91
N GLY A 427 2.37 -3.22 9.07
CA GLY A 427 3.17 -2.07 9.50
C GLY A 427 4.41 -2.49 10.30
N ARG A 428 5.51 -1.75 10.15
CA ARG A 428 6.77 -2.10 10.82
C ARG A 428 6.73 -1.68 12.29
N GLN A 429 7.22 -2.56 13.15
CA GLN A 429 7.49 -2.26 14.57
C GLN A 429 8.99 -2.04 14.82
N LEU A 430 9.86 -2.67 14.02
CA LEU A 430 11.31 -2.48 14.08
C LEU A 430 11.83 -1.79 12.83
N SER A 431 12.74 -0.82 13.01
CA SER A 431 13.51 -0.28 11.89
C SER A 431 14.35 -1.39 11.25
N ARG A 432 14.64 -1.27 9.95
CA ARG A 432 15.46 -2.27 9.22
C ARG A 432 16.80 -2.52 9.91
N SER A 433 17.50 -1.45 10.29
CA SER A 433 18.78 -1.54 11.00
C SER A 433 18.67 -2.16 12.38
N LYS A 434 17.52 -2.04 13.07
CA LYS A 434 17.30 -2.72 14.35
C LYS A 434 17.04 -4.21 14.11
N ALA A 435 16.16 -4.56 13.17
CA ALA A 435 15.85 -5.94 12.81
C ALA A 435 17.10 -6.72 12.38
N MET A 436 17.94 -6.15 11.51
CA MET A 436 19.21 -6.77 11.08
C MET A 436 20.20 -7.01 12.22
N ARG A 437 20.13 -6.25 13.32
CA ARG A 437 21.02 -6.41 14.48
C ARG A 437 20.49 -7.43 15.50
N THR A 438 19.17 -7.63 15.56
CA THR A 438 18.52 -8.44 16.59
C THR A 438 18.03 -9.80 16.10
N ILE A 439 17.77 -9.94 14.80
CA ILE A 439 17.17 -11.14 14.21
C ILE A 439 18.24 -11.86 13.39
N THR A 440 18.38 -13.17 13.60
CA THR A 440 19.36 -13.98 12.86
C THR A 440 18.68 -14.73 11.72
N GLN A 441 19.42 -14.94 10.62
CA GLN A 441 18.91 -15.70 9.48
C GLN A 441 18.49 -17.13 9.86
N ALA A 442 19.27 -17.79 10.72
CA ALA A 442 18.99 -19.15 11.18
C ALA A 442 17.65 -19.24 11.92
N TYR A 443 17.33 -18.23 12.74
CA TYR A 443 16.04 -18.12 13.41
C TYR A 443 14.88 -17.99 12.41
N VAL A 444 14.96 -17.06 11.46
CA VAL A 444 13.89 -16.85 10.46
C VAL A 444 13.70 -18.10 9.60
N SER A 445 14.80 -18.74 9.19
CA SER A 445 14.75 -19.94 8.33
C SER A 445 14.12 -21.12 9.06
N LYS A 446 14.41 -21.28 10.36
CA LYS A 446 13.77 -22.27 11.22
C LYS A 446 12.28 -21.95 11.39
N GLN A 447 11.93 -20.71 11.70
CA GLN A 447 10.53 -20.28 11.87
C GLN A 447 9.70 -20.58 10.61
N LEU A 448 10.20 -20.22 9.42
CA LEU A 448 9.51 -20.51 8.16
C LEU A 448 9.36 -22.01 7.92
N LYS A 449 10.41 -22.79 8.19
CA LYS A 449 10.38 -24.25 8.05
C LYS A 449 9.37 -24.89 9.00
N ASP A 450 9.29 -24.42 10.24
CA ASP A 450 8.34 -24.91 11.26
C ASP A 450 6.89 -24.60 10.85
N HIS A 451 6.66 -23.53 10.08
CA HIS A 451 5.36 -23.20 9.47
C HIS A 451 5.14 -23.82 8.09
N GLY A 452 6.07 -24.65 7.60
CA GLY A 452 5.97 -25.29 6.28
C GLY A 452 6.14 -24.34 5.09
N VAL A 453 6.70 -23.13 5.31
CA VAL A 453 6.89 -22.10 4.28
C VAL A 453 8.21 -22.32 3.54
N TYR A 454 8.14 -22.41 2.20
CA TYR A 454 9.33 -22.52 1.35
C TYR A 454 9.78 -21.16 0.82
N LEU A 455 11.02 -20.76 1.11
CA LEU A 455 11.55 -19.44 0.74
C LEU A 455 12.61 -19.52 -0.37
N ARG A 456 12.49 -18.63 -1.36
CA ARG A 456 13.56 -18.20 -2.26
C ARG A 456 13.78 -16.70 -2.12
N ALA A 457 15.02 -16.29 -1.91
CA ALA A 457 15.38 -14.88 -1.79
C ALA A 457 16.62 -14.59 -2.65
N ALA A 458 16.67 -13.41 -3.29
CA ALA A 458 17.87 -12.98 -4.02
C ALA A 458 19.04 -12.72 -3.07
N ASP A 459 18.79 -12.06 -1.94
CA ASP A 459 19.79 -11.83 -0.91
C ASP A 459 19.39 -12.48 0.42
N LYS A 460 20.29 -13.29 0.98
CA LYS A 460 20.11 -13.96 2.27
C LYS A 460 20.08 -12.97 3.44
N GLU A 461 20.75 -11.82 3.32
CA GLU A 461 20.79 -10.80 4.38
C GLU A 461 19.47 -10.03 4.49
N SER A 462 18.83 -9.77 3.34
CA SER A 462 17.50 -9.15 3.24
C SER A 462 16.35 -10.00 3.81
N ILE A 463 16.63 -11.20 4.33
CA ILE A 463 15.64 -12.01 5.02
C ILE A 463 15.41 -11.48 6.44
N MET A 464 16.44 -10.88 7.05
CA MET A 464 16.40 -10.45 8.45
C MET A 464 15.63 -9.14 8.65
N ASP A 465 15.71 -8.21 7.69
CA ASP A 465 14.99 -6.93 7.80
C ASP A 465 13.49 -7.07 7.54
N GLU A 466 13.08 -8.14 6.87
CA GLU A 466 11.68 -8.45 6.53
C GLU A 466 11.08 -9.60 7.39
N ALA A 467 11.79 -10.01 8.45
CA ALA A 467 11.36 -11.07 9.35
C ALA A 467 10.01 -10.78 10.02
N PRO A 468 9.19 -11.79 10.34
CA PRO A 468 7.88 -11.61 10.98
C PRO A 468 7.90 -10.70 12.21
N ASP A 469 8.89 -10.86 13.08
CA ASP A 469 9.03 -10.08 14.33
C ASP A 469 9.39 -8.61 14.11
N ALA A 470 9.73 -8.21 12.87
CA ALA A 470 9.95 -6.81 12.51
C ALA A 470 8.63 -6.04 12.29
N TYR A 471 7.51 -6.76 12.21
CA TYR A 471 6.18 -6.26 11.91
C TYR A 471 5.25 -6.36 13.13
N LYS A 472 4.20 -5.52 13.15
CA LYS A 472 3.13 -5.67 14.15
C LYS A 472 2.35 -6.95 13.87
N ASP A 473 1.54 -7.37 14.84
CA ASP A 473 0.60 -8.47 14.63
C ASP A 473 -0.52 -8.04 13.66
N ILE A 474 -0.49 -8.62 12.47
CA ILE A 474 -1.49 -8.39 11.42
C ILE A 474 -2.92 -8.66 11.90
N LYS A 475 -3.12 -9.62 12.81
CA LYS A 475 -4.45 -9.90 13.37
C LYS A 475 -4.97 -8.69 14.14
N GLN A 476 -4.14 -8.06 14.97
CA GLN A 476 -4.52 -6.88 15.76
C GLN A 476 -4.84 -5.68 14.85
N VAL A 477 -4.05 -5.49 13.79
CA VAL A 477 -4.32 -4.44 12.79
C VAL A 477 -5.69 -4.60 12.14
N VAL A 478 -6.01 -5.81 11.67
CA VAL A 478 -7.29 -6.08 11.01
C VAL A 478 -8.45 -6.11 12.02
N ASP A 479 -8.23 -6.59 13.24
CA ASP A 479 -9.21 -6.52 14.34
C ASP A 479 -9.60 -5.06 14.63
N ALA A 480 -8.62 -4.16 14.75
CA ALA A 480 -8.87 -2.74 14.96
C ALA A 480 -9.71 -2.15 13.82
N CYS A 481 -9.39 -2.46 12.56
CA CYS A 481 -10.17 -1.98 11.41
C CYS A 481 -11.63 -2.45 11.45
N GLN A 482 -11.85 -3.71 11.85
CA GLN A 482 -13.20 -4.27 11.98
C GLN A 482 -13.98 -3.67 13.16
N VAL A 483 -13.31 -3.41 14.29
CA VAL A 483 -13.93 -2.77 15.47
C VAL A 483 -14.36 -1.34 15.15
N VAL A 484 -13.53 -0.58 14.42
CA VAL A 484 -13.87 0.77 13.95
C VAL A 484 -14.94 0.72 12.86
N GLY A 485 -15.04 -0.40 12.14
CA GLY A 485 -15.99 -0.62 11.06
C GLY A 485 -15.49 -0.19 9.69
N ILE A 486 -14.24 0.28 9.54
CA ILE A 486 -13.68 0.78 8.27
C ILE A 486 -13.33 -0.32 7.24
N SER A 487 -13.40 -1.58 7.66
CA SER A 487 -13.37 -2.75 6.77
C SER A 487 -13.91 -3.99 7.49
N LYS A 488 -14.39 -4.97 6.72
CA LYS A 488 -14.90 -6.25 7.26
C LYS A 488 -14.09 -7.42 6.72
N LYS A 489 -13.76 -8.38 7.57
CA LYS A 489 -12.98 -9.58 7.18
C LYS A 489 -13.79 -10.52 6.29
N VAL A 490 -13.15 -11.03 5.24
CA VAL A 490 -13.72 -12.01 4.31
C VAL A 490 -13.01 -13.35 4.38
N ALA A 491 -11.69 -13.35 4.27
CA ALA A 491 -10.89 -14.57 4.27
C ALA A 491 -9.54 -14.34 4.94
N ARG A 492 -9.02 -15.40 5.58
CA ARG A 492 -7.65 -15.45 6.10
C ARG A 492 -6.85 -16.42 5.26
N LEU A 493 -5.65 -16.00 4.87
CA LEU A 493 -4.72 -16.77 4.07
C LEU A 493 -3.43 -17.01 4.85
N VAL A 494 -2.82 -18.18 4.67
CA VAL A 494 -1.53 -18.52 5.28
C VAL A 494 -0.51 -18.87 4.21
N PRO A 495 0.75 -18.43 4.38
CA PRO A 495 1.81 -18.65 3.41
C PRO A 495 2.13 -20.15 3.29
N MET A 496 2.42 -20.56 2.07
CA MET A 496 2.97 -21.86 1.71
C MET A 496 4.39 -21.70 1.17
N GLY A 497 4.66 -20.63 0.41
CA GLY A 497 5.99 -20.32 -0.08
C GLY A 497 6.12 -18.91 -0.63
N VAL A 498 7.33 -18.36 -0.61
CA VAL A 498 7.63 -16.97 -0.93
C VAL A 498 8.82 -16.90 -1.87
N ILE A 499 8.71 -16.04 -2.88
CA ILE A 499 9.87 -15.45 -3.55
C ILE A 499 10.00 -13.98 -3.15
N LYS A 500 11.20 -13.53 -2.80
CA LYS A 500 11.48 -12.14 -2.43
C LYS A 500 12.83 -11.67 -2.94
N GLY A 501 12.98 -10.35 -3.07
CA GLY A 501 14.25 -9.73 -3.44
C GLY A 501 15.22 -9.49 -2.32
#